data_AF-A0A8I0B5J5-F1
#
_entry.id   AF-A0A8I0B5J5-F1
#
_cell.length_a   1.000
_cell.length_b   1.000
_cell.length_c   1.000
_cell.angle_alpha   90.00
_cell.angle_beta   90.00
_cell.angle_gamma   90.00
#
_symmetry.space_group_name_H-M   'P 1'
#
loop_
_entity.id
_entity.type
_entity.pdbx_description
1 polymer ?
#
loop_
_entity_poly.entity_id
_entity_poly.type
_entity_poly.pdbx_seq_one_letter_code
_entity_poly.pdbx_strand_id
1 'polypeptide(L)'
;MGKARSHSSRSRVPSGVRMRQRGRLRDVWEEFGEAFALAEAGEQLLAQEVLRRGSSQGRRILVLGHGADFFPVLAEYALGLAQRMDYEVVFCNVRDAGGGGGTAAMRQHMEETFAAQAGRAVQPWLERAAQMGVAARHVVRSGCVTAQVEAICHELGRVELVLSGPDESMCLEGHVSSPLFTVE
;
A
#
# COMPACT_ATOMS: atom_id res chain seq x y z
N MET A 1 15.95 -21.27 -42.94
CA MET A 1 14.99 -20.35 -42.29
C MET A 1 13.93 -21.16 -41.54
N GLY A 2 14.02 -21.25 -40.21
CA GLY A 2 13.00 -21.86 -39.36
C GLY A 2 12.77 -20.94 -38.16
N LYS A 3 11.63 -20.25 -38.13
CA LYS A 3 11.31 -19.31 -37.04
C LYS A 3 10.81 -20.08 -35.82
N ALA A 4 11.51 -19.91 -34.71
CA ALA A 4 11.14 -20.41 -33.39
C ALA A 4 9.90 -19.69 -32.85
N ARG A 5 9.04 -20.47 -32.20
CA ARG A 5 7.81 -20.04 -31.52
C ARG A 5 8.16 -19.33 -30.22
N SER A 6 7.65 -18.12 -29.99
CA SER A 6 7.65 -17.47 -28.68
C SER A 6 6.25 -17.60 -28.07
N HIS A 7 6.14 -18.41 -27.01
CA HIS A 7 4.97 -18.45 -26.13
C HIS A 7 5.06 -17.27 -25.16
N SER A 8 4.16 -16.29 -25.30
CA SER A 8 3.93 -15.25 -24.30
C SER A 8 2.75 -15.67 -23.43
N SER A 9 3.01 -16.11 -22.20
CA SER A 9 1.98 -16.35 -21.18
C SER A 9 1.55 -15.01 -20.57
N ARG A 10 0.41 -14.49 -21.02
CA ARG A 10 -0.26 -13.36 -20.36
C ARG A 10 -0.87 -13.84 -19.03
N SER A 11 -0.42 -13.27 -17.91
CA SER A 11 -1.10 -13.39 -16.62
C SER A 11 -2.50 -12.78 -16.73
N ARG A 12 -3.54 -13.55 -16.40
CA ARG A 12 -4.93 -13.09 -16.38
C ARG A 12 -5.17 -12.29 -15.10
N VAL A 13 -5.39 -10.99 -15.23
CA VAL A 13 -5.96 -10.16 -14.15
C VAL A 13 -7.39 -10.65 -13.88
N PRO A 14 -7.82 -10.87 -12.62
CA PRO A 14 -9.20 -11.24 -12.29
C PRO A 14 -10.21 -10.17 -12.77
N SER A 15 -11.40 -10.59 -13.19
CA SER A 15 -12.51 -9.68 -13.51
C SER A 15 -12.89 -8.83 -12.29
N GLY A 16 -13.02 -7.51 -12.45
CA GLY A 16 -13.34 -6.57 -11.37
C GLY A 16 -12.14 -5.80 -10.78
N VAL A 17 -10.91 -6.09 -11.22
CA VAL A 17 -9.70 -5.37 -10.79
C VAL A 17 -9.22 -4.43 -11.90
N ARG A 18 -9.23 -3.12 -11.63
CA ARG A 18 -8.69 -2.10 -12.55
C ARG A 18 -7.31 -1.66 -12.11
N MET A 19 -6.30 -1.87 -12.96
CA MET A 19 -4.93 -1.40 -12.74
C MET A 19 -4.72 -0.07 -13.46
N ARG A 20 -4.30 0.98 -12.74
CA ARG A 20 -3.80 2.22 -13.35
C ARG A 20 -2.41 2.52 -12.82
N GLN A 21 -1.41 2.39 -13.70
CA GLN A 21 0.01 2.41 -13.34
C GLN A 21 0.65 3.77 -13.65
N ARG A 22 1.29 4.40 -12.66
CA ARG A 22 2.44 5.32 -12.85
C ARG A 22 3.05 5.75 -11.51
N GLY A 23 4.28 5.30 -11.23
CA GLY A 23 5.13 5.91 -10.19
C GLY A 23 6.33 5.06 -9.75
N ARG A 24 6.15 3.75 -9.51
CA ARG A 24 7.19 2.88 -8.93
C ARG A 24 8.48 2.68 -9.74
N LEU A 25 8.50 3.00 -11.03
CA LEU A 25 9.76 2.93 -11.76
C LEU A 25 10.80 3.85 -11.08
N ARG A 26 10.40 5.04 -10.61
CA ARG A 26 11.35 6.05 -10.16
C ARG A 26 12.14 5.65 -8.91
N ASP A 27 11.47 5.23 -7.85
CA ASP A 27 12.14 4.90 -6.58
C ASP A 27 13.05 3.67 -6.72
N VAL A 28 12.63 2.68 -7.50
CA VAL A 28 13.45 1.51 -7.84
C VAL A 28 14.65 1.94 -8.69
N TRP A 29 14.48 2.87 -9.64
CA TRP A 29 15.59 3.44 -10.42
C TRP A 29 16.53 4.27 -9.54
N GLU A 30 16.05 4.95 -8.50
CA GLU A 30 16.86 5.71 -7.56
C GLU A 30 17.71 4.77 -6.69
N GLU A 31 17.11 3.72 -6.12
CA GLU A 31 17.84 2.68 -5.36
C GLU A 31 18.90 1.97 -6.23
N PHE A 32 18.56 1.64 -7.48
CA PHE A 32 19.54 1.07 -8.43
C PHE A 32 20.60 2.09 -8.86
N GLY A 33 20.23 3.36 -9.01
CA GLY A 33 21.17 4.43 -9.34
C GLY A 33 22.19 4.67 -8.24
N GLU A 34 21.75 4.66 -6.98
CA GLU A 34 22.61 4.75 -5.81
C GLU A 34 23.54 3.53 -5.71
N ALA A 35 22.99 2.31 -5.80
CA ALA A 35 23.78 1.09 -5.78
C ALA A 35 24.80 1.03 -6.93
N PHE A 36 24.42 1.51 -8.12
CA PHE A 36 25.32 1.60 -9.28
C PHE A 36 26.45 2.61 -9.05
N ALA A 37 26.13 3.81 -8.54
CA ALA A 37 27.13 4.82 -8.23
C ALA A 37 28.13 4.36 -7.15
N LEU A 38 27.67 3.66 -6.12
CA LEU A 38 28.51 3.05 -5.10
C LEU A 38 29.41 1.94 -5.67
N ALA A 39 28.87 1.10 -6.58
CA ALA A 39 29.65 0.06 -7.24
C ALA A 39 30.77 0.65 -8.12
N GLU A 40 30.49 1.71 -8.87
CA GLU A 40 31.48 2.44 -9.69
C GLU A 40 32.55 3.12 -8.83
N ALA A 41 32.20 3.59 -7.63
CA ALA A 41 33.14 4.15 -6.66
C ALA A 41 34.03 3.09 -5.96
N GLY A 42 33.84 1.79 -6.26
CA GLY A 42 34.56 0.69 -5.63
C GLY A 42 33.99 0.24 -4.28
N GLU A 43 32.85 0.79 -3.87
CA GLU A 43 32.18 0.52 -2.58
C GLU A 43 31.19 -0.65 -2.72
N GLN A 44 31.67 -1.82 -3.17
CA GLN A 44 30.80 -2.95 -3.50
C GLN A 44 29.99 -3.49 -2.30
N LEU A 45 30.53 -3.40 -1.08
CA LEU A 45 29.81 -3.82 0.13
C LEU A 45 28.63 -2.88 0.46
N LEU A 46 28.81 -1.57 0.25
CA LEU A 46 27.74 -0.59 0.45
C LEU A 46 26.67 -0.69 -0.64
N ALA A 47 27.07 -0.89 -1.90
CA ALA A 47 26.13 -1.14 -3.00
C ALA A 47 25.26 -2.39 -2.73
N GLN A 48 25.90 -3.48 -2.26
CA GLN A 48 25.18 -4.68 -1.85
C GLN A 48 24.26 -4.43 -0.66
N GLU A 49 24.68 -3.60 0.30
CA GLU A 49 23.87 -3.22 1.45
C GLU A 49 22.65 -2.39 1.05
N VAL A 50 22.75 -1.46 0.09
CA VAL A 50 21.61 -0.69 -0.44
C VAL A 50 20.58 -1.64 -1.07
N LEU A 51 21.03 -2.57 -1.92
CA LEU A 51 20.17 -3.59 -2.54
C LEU A 51 19.59 -4.57 -1.49
N ARG A 52 20.38 -4.91 -0.46
CA ARG A 52 19.95 -5.78 0.64
C ARG A 52 18.93 -5.08 1.54
N ARG A 53 19.08 -3.78 1.80
CA ARG A 53 18.10 -2.98 2.55
C ARG A 53 16.76 -2.94 1.83
N GLY A 54 16.76 -2.63 0.53
CA GLY A 54 15.54 -2.69 -0.29
C GLY A 54 14.89 -4.07 -0.35
N SER A 55 15.69 -5.15 -0.28
CA SER A 55 15.16 -6.52 -0.24
C SER A 55 14.75 -7.02 1.16
N SER A 56 15.33 -6.47 2.23
CA SER A 56 15.05 -6.81 3.63
C SER A 56 13.82 -6.10 4.22
N GLN A 57 13.41 -4.97 3.62
CA GLN A 57 12.12 -4.38 3.95
C GLN A 57 11.02 -5.31 3.42
N GLY A 58 10.29 -5.95 4.33
CA GLY A 58 9.16 -6.83 3.99
C GLY A 58 8.22 -6.14 3.02
N ARG A 59 7.79 -6.87 1.99
CA ARG A 59 6.93 -6.35 0.92
C ARG A 59 5.54 -6.14 1.47
N ARG A 60 4.91 -5.00 1.17
CA ARG A 60 3.63 -4.63 1.80
C ARG A 60 2.53 -4.33 0.80
N ILE A 61 1.31 -4.64 1.20
CA ILE A 61 0.06 -4.19 0.58
C ILE A 61 -0.57 -3.17 1.51
N LEU A 62 -0.80 -1.95 1.03
CA LEU A 62 -1.59 -0.97 1.76
C LEU A 62 -3.05 -1.10 1.34
N VAL A 63 -3.96 -1.26 2.29
CA VAL A 63 -5.41 -1.36 2.05
C VAL A 63 -6.08 -0.15 2.66
N LEU A 64 -6.75 0.65 1.84
CA LEU A 64 -7.46 1.84 2.27
C LEU A 64 -8.91 1.51 2.63
N GLY A 65 -9.32 1.98 3.80
CA GLY A 65 -10.69 1.90 4.26
C GLY A 65 -11.58 2.99 3.65
N HIS A 66 -12.89 2.77 3.78
CA HIS A 66 -13.94 3.73 3.42
C HIS A 66 -14.48 4.36 4.70
N GLY A 67 -14.11 5.61 4.95
CA GLY A 67 -14.31 6.21 6.27
C GLY A 67 -13.61 5.38 7.35
N ALA A 68 -14.35 4.93 8.37
CA ALA A 68 -13.84 4.08 9.44
C ALA A 68 -13.89 2.58 9.12
N ASP A 69 -14.56 2.17 8.03
CA ASP A 69 -14.78 0.76 7.68
C ASP A 69 -13.87 0.29 6.54
N PHE A 70 -13.99 -1.00 6.18
CA PHE A 70 -13.32 -1.60 5.02
C PHE A 70 -14.33 -2.35 4.16
N PHE A 71 -14.17 -2.27 2.84
CA PHE A 71 -14.93 -3.13 1.93
C PHE A 71 -14.51 -4.59 2.12
N PRO A 72 -15.44 -5.51 2.46
CA PRO A 72 -15.09 -6.91 2.72
C PRO A 72 -14.37 -7.59 1.55
N VAL A 73 -14.83 -7.33 0.31
CA VAL A 73 -14.21 -7.86 -0.90
C VAL A 73 -12.75 -7.41 -1.06
N LEU A 74 -12.46 -6.16 -0.72
CA LEU A 74 -11.12 -5.57 -0.80
C LEU A 74 -10.19 -6.19 0.24
N ALA A 75 -10.66 -6.32 1.48
CA ALA A 75 -9.91 -6.88 2.58
C ALA A 75 -9.60 -8.38 2.36
N GLU A 76 -10.58 -9.18 1.96
CA GLU A 76 -10.38 -10.60 1.63
C GLU A 76 -9.42 -10.78 0.45
N TYR A 77 -9.57 -9.96 -0.60
CA TYR A 77 -8.66 -9.97 -1.74
C TYR A 77 -7.22 -9.65 -1.31
N ALA A 78 -7.03 -8.63 -0.47
CA ALA A 78 -5.72 -8.23 0.04
C ALA A 78 -5.04 -9.36 0.82
N LEU A 79 -5.76 -10.02 1.73
CA LEU A 79 -5.25 -11.13 2.53
C LEU A 79 -4.89 -12.34 1.65
N GLY A 80 -5.74 -12.70 0.69
CA GLY A 80 -5.47 -13.79 -0.25
C GLY A 80 -4.31 -13.50 -1.21
N LEU A 81 -4.08 -12.23 -1.56
CA LEU A 81 -2.90 -11.82 -2.31
C LEU A 81 -1.64 -11.87 -1.45
N ALA A 82 -1.71 -11.34 -0.23
CA ALA A 82 -0.60 -11.31 0.71
C ALA A 82 -0.08 -12.70 1.05
N GLN A 83 -0.99 -13.66 1.32
CA GLN A 83 -0.62 -15.03 1.65
C GLN A 83 0.17 -15.72 0.54
N ARG A 84 -0.22 -15.51 -0.74
CA ARG A 84 0.45 -16.14 -1.89
C ARG A 84 1.80 -15.49 -2.21
N MET A 85 1.95 -14.23 -1.86
CA MET A 85 3.11 -13.42 -2.22
C MET A 85 4.11 -13.25 -1.06
N ASP A 86 3.76 -13.73 0.13
CA ASP A 86 4.50 -13.53 1.38
C ASP A 86 4.68 -12.04 1.72
N TYR A 87 3.58 -11.28 1.63
CA TYR A 87 3.54 -9.84 1.90
C TYR A 87 2.87 -9.54 3.24
N GLU A 88 3.26 -8.43 3.87
CA GLU A 88 2.53 -7.84 4.99
C GLU A 88 1.33 -7.03 4.49
N VAL A 89 0.20 -7.08 5.19
CA VAL A 89 -0.95 -6.20 4.94
C VAL A 89 -0.99 -5.06 5.96
N VAL A 90 -1.04 -3.83 5.47
CA VAL A 90 -1.28 -2.65 6.31
C VAL A 90 -2.67 -2.11 5.98
N PHE A 91 -3.60 -2.27 6.90
CA PHE A 91 -4.91 -1.64 6.84
C PHE A 91 -4.78 -0.18 7.26
N CYS A 92 -5.37 0.74 6.52
CA CYS A 92 -5.28 2.17 6.78
C CYS A 92 -6.64 2.86 6.66
N ASN A 93 -7.04 3.58 7.70
CA ASN A 93 -8.14 4.53 7.64
C ASN A 93 -7.58 5.95 7.77
N VAL A 94 -8.00 6.84 6.87
CA VAL A 94 -7.69 8.26 6.94
C VAL A 94 -8.96 9.04 7.22
N ARG A 95 -9.01 9.72 8.36
CA ARG A 95 -10.06 10.68 8.67
C ARG A 95 -9.76 11.97 7.91
N ASP A 96 -10.67 12.38 7.04
CA ASP A 96 -10.56 13.70 6.44
C ASP A 96 -10.69 14.78 7.53
N ALA A 97 -9.68 15.63 7.63
CA ALA A 97 -9.65 16.78 8.54
C ALA A 97 -9.97 18.10 7.81
N GLY A 98 -10.20 18.05 6.49
CA GLY A 98 -10.58 19.19 5.67
C GLY A 98 -11.97 19.72 6.03
N GLY A 99 -12.05 21.02 6.32
CA GLY A 99 -13.32 21.76 6.42
C GLY A 99 -13.93 21.94 7.83
N GLY A 100 -13.31 21.42 8.89
CA GLY A 100 -13.90 21.46 10.24
C GLY A 100 -13.63 22.73 11.03
N GLY A 101 -14.56 23.70 10.99
CA GLY A 101 -14.69 24.68 12.07
C GLY A 101 -15.10 23.99 13.38
N GLY A 102 -14.45 24.34 14.49
CA GLY A 102 -14.71 23.73 15.80
C GLY A 102 -13.56 23.92 16.78
N THR A 103 -13.84 23.76 18.07
CA THR A 103 -12.82 23.87 19.12
C THR A 103 -11.81 22.72 19.04
N ALA A 104 -10.64 22.90 19.66
CA ALA A 104 -9.63 21.82 19.75
C ALA A 104 -10.20 20.55 20.40
N ALA A 105 -11.02 20.71 21.45
CA ALA A 105 -11.68 19.60 22.13
C ALA A 105 -12.64 18.84 21.21
N MET A 106 -13.41 19.54 20.36
CA MET A 106 -14.30 18.89 19.40
C MET A 106 -13.50 18.07 18.38
N ARG A 107 -12.41 18.65 17.85
CA ARG A 107 -11.54 17.96 16.88
C ARG A 107 -10.89 16.71 17.48
N GLN A 108 -10.41 16.80 18.71
CA GLN A 108 -9.85 15.66 19.44
C GLN A 108 -10.91 14.56 19.65
N HIS A 109 -12.11 14.93 20.09
CA HIS A 109 -13.19 13.96 20.29
C HIS A 109 -13.58 13.24 18.99
N MET A 110 -13.64 13.97 17.87
CA MET A 110 -13.91 13.37 16.56
C MET A 110 -12.80 12.40 16.13
N GLU A 111 -11.54 12.75 16.39
CA GLU A 111 -10.39 11.90 16.10
C GLU A 111 -10.39 10.61 16.93
N GLU A 112 -10.62 10.71 18.24
CA GLU A 112 -10.72 9.55 19.14
C GLU A 112 -11.90 8.65 18.74
N THR A 113 -13.05 9.24 18.40
CA THR A 113 -14.23 8.49 17.98
C THR A 113 -13.98 7.73 16.68
N PHE A 114 -13.37 8.40 15.69
CA PHE A 114 -13.01 7.77 14.42
C PHE A 114 -12.00 6.64 14.63
N ALA A 115 -10.95 6.86 15.42
CA ALA A 115 -9.95 5.84 15.72
C ALA A 115 -10.57 4.63 16.43
N ALA A 116 -11.50 4.84 17.36
CA ALA A 116 -12.21 3.76 18.04
C ALA A 116 -13.18 2.99 17.12
N GLN A 117 -13.79 3.65 16.13
CA GLN A 117 -14.60 2.98 15.11
C GLN A 117 -13.72 2.16 14.17
N ALA A 118 -12.67 2.76 13.61
CA ALA A 118 -11.73 2.11 12.72
C ALA A 118 -11.04 0.91 13.38
N GLY A 119 -10.64 1.07 14.65
CA GLY A 119 -10.02 0.01 15.44
C GLY A 119 -10.96 -1.17 15.70
N ARG A 120 -12.28 -0.97 15.73
CA ARG A 120 -13.28 -2.05 15.79
C ARG A 120 -13.51 -2.70 14.43
N ALA A 121 -13.64 -1.89 13.38
CA ALA A 121 -13.89 -2.35 12.02
C ALA A 121 -12.74 -3.22 11.46
N VAL A 122 -11.50 -2.99 11.91
CA VAL A 122 -10.34 -3.75 11.45
C VAL A 122 -10.18 -5.12 12.14
N GLN A 123 -10.74 -5.32 13.33
CA GLN A 123 -10.47 -6.53 14.15
C GLN A 123 -10.74 -7.84 13.38
N PRO A 124 -11.89 -8.01 12.70
CA PRO A 124 -12.15 -9.25 11.98
C PRO A 124 -11.09 -9.55 10.93
N TRP A 125 -10.51 -8.53 10.31
CA TRP A 125 -9.47 -8.66 9.29
C TRP A 125 -8.10 -9.01 9.88
N LEU A 126 -7.75 -8.46 11.05
CA LEU A 126 -6.53 -8.83 11.75
C LEU A 126 -6.60 -10.28 12.27
N GLU A 127 -7.73 -10.69 12.82
CA GLU A 127 -7.98 -12.08 13.23
C GLU A 127 -7.91 -13.03 12.03
N ARG A 128 -8.52 -12.64 10.90
CA ARG A 128 -8.47 -13.40 9.66
C ARG A 128 -7.05 -13.54 9.12
N ALA A 129 -6.27 -12.45 9.13
CA ALA A 129 -4.87 -12.46 8.73
C ALA A 129 -4.05 -13.43 9.59
N ALA A 130 -4.24 -13.40 10.91
CA ALA A 130 -3.58 -14.31 11.84
C ALA A 130 -3.92 -15.79 11.54
N GLN A 131 -5.19 -16.10 11.28
CA GLN A 131 -5.62 -17.45 10.88
C GLN A 131 -4.99 -17.91 9.56
N MET A 132 -4.68 -16.98 8.67
CA MET A 132 -4.04 -17.25 7.38
C MET A 132 -2.50 -17.28 7.44
N GLY A 133 -1.90 -16.96 8.59
CA GLY A 133 -0.45 -16.80 8.71
C GLY A 133 0.09 -15.57 7.99
N VAL A 134 -0.75 -14.55 7.77
CA VAL A 134 -0.39 -13.30 7.10
C VAL A 134 -0.08 -12.24 8.16
N ALA A 135 1.10 -11.61 8.07
CA ALA A 135 1.42 -10.47 8.90
C ALA A 135 0.49 -9.30 8.53
N ALA A 136 -0.23 -8.76 9.53
CA ALA A 136 -1.10 -7.62 9.31
C ALA A 136 -1.06 -6.64 10.48
N ARG A 137 -1.22 -5.35 10.17
CA ARG A 137 -1.37 -4.27 11.15
C ARG A 137 -2.36 -3.21 10.67
N HIS A 138 -2.77 -2.35 11.59
CA HIS A 138 -3.70 -1.26 11.33
C HIS A 138 -3.07 0.10 11.65
N VAL A 139 -3.33 1.08 10.80
CA VAL A 139 -2.90 2.47 10.96
C VAL A 139 -4.12 3.38 10.80
N VAL A 140 -4.24 4.36 11.70
CA VAL A 140 -5.21 5.45 11.57
C VAL A 140 -4.45 6.75 11.40
N ARG A 141 -4.88 7.57 10.44
CA ARG A 141 -4.37 8.92 10.21
C ARG A 141 -5.50 9.93 10.17
N SER A 142 -5.16 11.18 10.42
CA SER A 142 -6.05 12.33 10.26
C SER A 142 -5.40 13.31 9.28
N GLY A 143 -6.16 13.81 8.31
CA GLY A 143 -5.65 14.80 7.34
C GLY A 143 -6.17 14.57 5.93
N CYS A 144 -5.52 15.23 4.97
CA CYS A 144 -5.80 15.02 3.55
C CYS A 144 -5.41 13.59 3.16
N VAL A 145 -6.35 12.85 2.56
CA VAL A 145 -6.20 11.43 2.21
C VAL A 145 -4.97 11.19 1.35
N THR A 146 -4.77 11.97 0.28
CA THR A 146 -3.62 11.81 -0.63
C THR A 146 -2.29 11.98 0.08
N ALA A 147 -2.14 13.08 0.82
CA ALA A 147 -0.92 13.39 1.56
C ALA A 147 -0.62 12.33 2.64
N GLN A 148 -1.63 11.83 3.33
CA GLN A 148 -1.44 10.79 4.35
C GLN A 148 -1.09 9.43 3.75
N VAL A 149 -1.67 9.07 2.61
CA VAL A 149 -1.33 7.83 1.91
C VAL A 149 0.10 7.87 1.37
N GLU A 150 0.52 8.99 0.77
CA GLU A 150 1.89 9.20 0.32
C GLU A 150 2.88 9.13 1.49
N ALA A 151 2.59 9.82 2.60
CA ALA A 151 3.42 9.80 3.81
C ALA A 151 3.53 8.38 4.38
N ILE A 152 2.43 7.62 4.46
CA ILE A 152 2.46 6.22 4.89
C ILE A 152 3.33 5.39 3.94
N CYS A 153 3.13 5.50 2.63
CA CYS A 153 3.96 4.74 1.68
C CYS A 153 5.45 5.01 1.89
N HIS A 154 5.83 6.27 2.12
CA HIS A 154 7.20 6.64 2.44
C HIS A 154 7.69 6.10 3.80
N GLU A 155 6.89 6.24 4.86
CA GLU A 155 7.20 5.75 6.23
C GLU A 155 7.37 4.24 6.27
N LEU A 156 6.50 3.52 5.57
CA LEU A 156 6.56 2.06 5.50
C LEU A 156 7.73 1.58 4.63
N GLY A 157 8.21 2.42 3.70
CA GLY A 157 9.18 2.04 2.69
C GLY A 157 8.53 1.16 1.62
N ARG A 158 8.90 -0.12 1.54
CA ARG A 158 8.50 -1.00 0.42
C ARG A 158 7.01 -1.40 0.37
N VAL A 159 6.14 -0.48 -0.04
CA VAL A 159 4.74 -0.74 -0.43
C VAL A 159 4.66 -1.13 -1.90
N GLU A 160 4.35 -2.40 -2.17
CA GLU A 160 4.30 -2.95 -3.52
C GLU A 160 3.05 -2.52 -4.29
N LEU A 161 1.94 -2.30 -3.57
CA LEU A 161 0.67 -1.88 -4.14
C LEU A 161 -0.27 -1.29 -3.08
N VAL A 162 -1.15 -0.40 -3.54
CA VAL A 162 -2.25 0.19 -2.76
C VAL A 162 -3.57 -0.35 -3.31
N LEU A 163 -4.42 -0.84 -2.43
CA LEU A 163 -5.77 -1.32 -2.71
C LEU A 163 -6.78 -0.35 -2.13
N SER A 164 -7.74 0.10 -2.93
CA SER A 164 -8.79 1.01 -2.47
C SER A 164 -10.14 0.67 -3.08
N GLY A 165 -11.20 1.21 -2.46
CA GLY A 165 -12.52 1.28 -3.09
C GLY A 165 -12.55 2.28 -4.25
N PRO A 166 -13.65 2.30 -5.01
CA PRO A 166 -13.82 3.18 -6.17
C PRO A 166 -13.76 4.67 -5.78
N ASP A 167 -14.43 5.07 -4.71
CA ASP A 167 -14.48 6.48 -4.27
C ASP A 167 -13.11 6.99 -3.83
N GLU A 168 -12.39 6.20 -3.02
CA GLU A 168 -11.04 6.54 -2.56
C GLU A 168 -10.05 6.57 -3.72
N SER A 169 -10.22 5.69 -4.70
CA SER A 169 -9.30 5.62 -5.85
C SER A 169 -9.28 6.92 -6.63
N MET A 170 -10.44 7.56 -6.82
CA MET A 170 -10.56 8.83 -7.54
C MET A 170 -9.76 9.96 -6.88
N CYS A 171 -9.70 9.99 -5.54
CA CYS A 171 -8.93 11.00 -4.82
C CYS A 171 -7.42 10.78 -4.96
N LEU A 172 -6.97 9.53 -5.13
CA LEU A 172 -5.56 9.14 -5.12
C LEU A 172 -4.93 9.14 -6.51
N GLU A 173 -5.74 9.22 -7.57
CA GLU A 173 -5.26 9.23 -8.95
C GLU A 173 -4.22 10.33 -9.18
N GLY A 174 -3.02 9.95 -9.62
CA GLY A 174 -1.93 10.87 -9.91
C GLY A 174 -1.15 11.38 -8.69
N HIS A 175 -1.55 11.00 -7.47
CA HIS A 175 -0.95 11.46 -6.22
C HIS A 175 -0.13 10.39 -5.48
N VAL A 176 -0.26 9.11 -5.85
CA VAL A 176 0.46 8.02 -5.20
C VAL A 176 1.45 7.38 -6.18
N SER A 177 2.70 7.19 -5.74
CA SER A 177 3.76 6.58 -6.56
C SER A 177 3.63 5.05 -6.70
N SER A 178 3.03 4.39 -5.70
CA SER A 178 2.76 2.95 -5.72
C SER A 178 1.62 2.59 -6.69
N PRO A 179 1.63 1.39 -7.31
CA PRO A 179 0.52 0.92 -8.13
C PRO A 179 -0.80 0.91 -7.34
N LEU A 180 -1.80 1.64 -7.84
CA LEU A 180 -3.16 1.70 -7.28
C LEU A 180 -4.07 0.71 -8.03
N PHE A 181 -4.72 -0.16 -7.27
CA PHE A 181 -5.76 -1.05 -7.78
C PHE A 181 -7.08 -0.77 -7.10
N THR A 182 -8.10 -0.57 -7.93
CA THR A 182 -9.48 -0.49 -7.50
C THR A 182 -10.11 -1.87 -7.62
N VAL A 183 -10.79 -2.32 -6.58
CA VAL A 183 -11.63 -3.52 -6.60
C VAL A 183 -13.09 -3.07 -6.57
N GLU A 184 -13.84 -3.44 -7.60
CA GLU A 184 -15.30 -3.21 -7.74
C GLU A 184 -16.11 -4.41 -7.24
#